data_AF-A0A661UQE2-F1
#
_entry.id   AF-A0A661UQE2-F1
#
_cell.length_a   1.000
_cell.length_b   1.000
_cell.length_c   1.000
_cell.angle_alpha   90.00
_cell.angle_beta   90.00
_cell.angle_gamma   90.00
#
_symmetry.space_group_name_H-M   'P 1'
#
loop_
_entity.id
_entity.type
_entity.pdbx_description
1 polymer ?
#
loop_
_entity_poly.entity_id
_entity_poly.type
_entity_poly.pdbx_seq_one_letter_code
_entity_poly.pdbx_strand_id
1 'polypeptide(L)'
;MKKPIGAAILIGSTLIWASVIVGSAVVLKGSEYKEAVSRILYYGVILHVMLLNMMLLWTRKKSEFKSGSTIILSALIWGGVMIWTSAVLKGTPFKDEIRNVISAATSVHLLFIWAPIGILAAKSKAQNLKEEKTIPEEKEA
;
A
#
# COMPACT_ATOMS: atom_id res chain seq x y z
N MET A 1 24.69 11.51 -2.56
CA MET A 1 23.81 10.56 -3.29
C MET A 1 22.55 10.27 -2.48
N LYS A 2 21.38 10.77 -2.89
CA LYS A 2 20.09 10.44 -2.25
C LYS A 2 19.72 8.99 -2.63
N LYS A 3 19.61 8.09 -1.64
CA LYS A 3 19.38 6.65 -1.88
C LYS A 3 18.06 6.40 -2.64
N PRO A 4 17.99 5.42 -3.57
CA PRO A 4 16.81 5.09 -4.37
C PRO A 4 15.71 4.34 -3.58
N ILE A 5 15.50 4.69 -2.31
CA ILE A 5 14.57 3.98 -1.40
C ILE A 5 13.14 4.03 -1.95
N GLY A 6 12.72 5.16 -2.52
CA GLY A 6 11.39 5.31 -3.13
C GLY A 6 11.18 4.40 -4.34
N ALA A 7 12.19 4.24 -5.20
CA ALA A 7 12.11 3.36 -6.37
C ALA A 7 12.05 1.88 -5.96
N ALA A 8 12.86 1.48 -4.97
CA ALA A 8 12.85 0.11 -4.44
C ALA A 8 11.49 -0.26 -3.82
N ILE A 9 10.86 0.67 -3.08
CA ILE A 9 9.53 0.50 -2.50
C ILE A 9 8.46 0.29 -3.58
N LEU A 10 8.49 1.11 -4.63
CA LEU A 10 7.53 0.98 -5.73
C LEU A 10 7.69 -0.37 -6.45
N ILE A 11 8.93 -0.76 -6.78
CA ILE A 11 9.21 -2.05 -7.42
C ILE A 11 8.74 -3.21 -6.55
N GLY A 12 9.09 -3.20 -5.25
CA GLY A 12 8.64 -4.22 -4.30
C GLY A 12 7.11 -4.32 -4.22
N SER A 13 6.42 -3.18 -4.16
CA SER A 13 4.96 -3.11 -4.14
C SER A 13 4.35 -3.71 -5.40
N THR A 14 4.89 -3.35 -6.57
CA THR A 14 4.42 -3.87 -7.86
C THR A 14 4.61 -5.38 -7.96
N LEU A 15 5.74 -5.91 -7.50
CA LEU A 15 6.00 -7.36 -7.52
C LEU A 15 5.03 -8.14 -6.61
N ILE A 16 4.71 -7.61 -5.42
CA ILE A 16 3.73 -8.23 -4.50
C ILE A 16 2.34 -8.29 -5.16
N TRP A 17 1.88 -7.21 -5.79
CA TRP A 17 0.54 -7.23 -6.40
C TRP A 17 0.49 -7.99 -7.72
N ALA A 18 1.59 -8.00 -8.50
CA ALA A 18 1.71 -8.85 -9.68
C ALA A 18 1.60 -10.34 -9.30
N SER A 19 2.23 -10.76 -8.20
CA SER A 19 2.12 -12.14 -7.73
C SER A 19 0.70 -12.50 -7.27
N VAL A 20 -0.05 -11.56 -6.69
CA VAL A 20 -1.48 -11.76 -6.36
C VAL A 20 -2.32 -11.99 -7.62
N ILE A 21 -2.11 -11.18 -8.66
CA ILE A 21 -2.85 -11.32 -9.93
C ILE A 21 -2.55 -12.68 -10.55
N VAL A 22 -1.26 -13.04 -10.66
CA VAL A 22 -0.84 -14.31 -11.24
C VAL A 22 -1.33 -15.49 -10.40
N GLY A 23 -1.14 -15.45 -9.07
CA GLY A 23 -1.59 -16.50 -8.16
C GLY A 23 -3.09 -16.71 -8.20
N SER A 24 -3.86 -15.62 -8.23
CA SER A 24 -5.32 -15.67 -8.37
C SER A 24 -5.76 -16.25 -9.72
N ALA A 25 -5.05 -15.90 -10.81
CA ALA A 25 -5.33 -16.46 -12.13
C ALA A 25 -4.99 -17.97 -12.24
N VAL A 26 -3.99 -18.45 -11.48
CA VAL A 26 -3.64 -19.86 -11.37
C VAL A 26 -4.70 -20.62 -10.59
N VAL A 27 -5.11 -20.12 -9.42
CA VAL A 27 -6.18 -20.71 -8.59
C VAL A 27 -7.49 -20.81 -9.36
N LEU A 28 -7.82 -19.77 -10.13
CA LEU A 28 -9.07 -19.69 -10.90
C LEU A 28 -8.96 -20.30 -12.29
N LYS A 29 -7.90 -21.04 -12.61
CA LYS A 29 -7.71 -21.61 -13.95
C LYS A 29 -8.86 -22.56 -14.32
N GLY A 30 -9.55 -22.25 -15.41
CA GLY A 30 -10.69 -23.03 -15.89
C GLY A 30 -12.02 -22.68 -15.23
N SER A 31 -12.05 -21.74 -14.29
CA SER A 31 -13.28 -21.20 -13.70
C SER A 31 -13.84 -20.03 -14.50
N GLU A 32 -15.16 -19.86 -14.50
CA GLU A 32 -15.85 -18.68 -15.03
C GLU A 32 -15.51 -17.38 -14.27
N TYR A 33 -15.06 -17.50 -13.03
CA TYR A 33 -14.74 -16.37 -12.15
C TYR A 33 -13.37 -15.74 -12.42
N LYS A 34 -12.50 -16.41 -13.17
CA LYS A 34 -11.13 -15.94 -13.47
C LYS A 34 -11.11 -14.51 -14.02
N GLU A 35 -11.94 -14.27 -15.02
CA GLU A 35 -12.09 -12.98 -15.71
C GLU A 35 -12.55 -11.87 -14.77
N ALA A 36 -13.57 -12.14 -13.96
CA ALA A 36 -14.14 -11.18 -13.03
C ALA A 36 -13.14 -10.80 -11.92
N VAL A 37 -12.51 -11.80 -11.28
CA VAL A 37 -11.52 -11.57 -10.23
C VAL A 37 -10.28 -10.87 -10.77
N SER A 38 -9.80 -11.28 -11.96
CA SER A 38 -8.63 -10.63 -12.59
C SER A 38 -8.92 -9.16 -12.91
N ARG A 39 -10.12 -8.84 -13.41
CA ARG A 39 -10.54 -7.45 -13.64
C ARG A 39 -10.56 -6.64 -12.33
N ILE A 40 -11.15 -7.18 -11.26
CA ILE A 40 -11.20 -6.51 -9.95
C ILE A 40 -9.78 -6.21 -9.45
N LEU A 41 -8.88 -7.19 -9.49
CA LEU A 41 -7.50 -7.02 -9.04
C LEU A 41 -6.74 -6.01 -9.91
N TYR A 42 -6.92 -6.08 -11.24
CA TYR A 42 -6.28 -5.17 -12.18
C TYR A 42 -6.73 -3.71 -11.98
N TYR A 43 -8.04 -3.47 -11.89
CA TYR A 43 -8.57 -2.14 -11.60
C TYR A 43 -8.17 -1.65 -10.21
N GLY A 44 -8.09 -2.54 -9.22
CA GLY A 44 -7.56 -2.25 -7.89
C GLY A 44 -6.12 -1.71 -7.95
N VAL A 45 -5.23 -2.38 -8.69
CA VAL A 45 -3.84 -1.93 -8.89
C VAL A 45 -3.78 -0.59 -9.61
N ILE A 46 -4.53 -0.41 -10.70
CA ILE A 46 -4.53 0.86 -11.44
C ILE A 46 -5.00 2.00 -10.54
N LEU A 47 -6.12 1.82 -9.85
CA LEU A 47 -6.68 2.83 -8.95
C LEU A 47 -5.69 3.19 -7.84
N HIS A 48 -5.02 2.18 -7.28
CA HIS A 48 -4.00 2.37 -6.25
C HIS A 48 -2.81 3.19 -6.77
N VAL A 49 -2.26 2.83 -7.94
CA VAL A 49 -1.13 3.55 -8.56
C VAL A 49 -1.52 4.98 -8.94
N MET A 50 -2.71 5.20 -9.51
CA MET A 50 -3.21 6.53 -9.86
C MET A 50 -3.34 7.42 -8.61
N LEU A 51 -3.94 6.90 -7.54
CA LEU A 51 -4.09 7.65 -6.29
C LEU A 51 -2.73 7.92 -5.62
N LEU A 52 -1.81 6.96 -5.67
CA LEU A 52 -0.47 7.13 -5.12
C LEU A 52 0.32 8.19 -5.89
N ASN A 53 0.24 8.19 -7.23
CA ASN A 53 0.83 9.24 -8.08
C ASN A 53 0.19 10.61 -7.84
N MET A 54 -1.13 10.70 -7.77
CA MET A 54 -1.83 11.95 -7.50
C MET A 54 -1.45 12.52 -6.13
N MET A 55 -1.38 11.67 -5.10
CA MET A 55 -0.92 12.05 -3.77
C MET A 55 0.54 12.52 -3.78
N LEU A 56 1.45 11.81 -4.46
CA LEU A 56 2.85 12.24 -4.58
C LEU A 56 2.97 13.62 -5.26
N LEU A 57 2.21 13.87 -6.32
CA LEU A 57 2.17 15.19 -6.97
C LEU A 57 1.60 16.28 -6.04
N TRP A 58 0.59 15.95 -5.25
CA TRP A 58 0.03 16.86 -4.24
C TRP A 58 0.99 17.15 -3.09
N THR A 59 1.74 16.16 -2.61
CA THR A 59 2.77 16.32 -1.56
C THR A 59 3.91 17.22 -2.01
N ARG A 60 4.21 17.27 -3.31
CA ARG A 60 5.16 18.25 -3.87
C ARG A 60 4.65 19.69 -3.86
N LYS A 61 3.33 19.90 -3.80
CA LYS A 61 2.68 21.21 -3.91
C LYS A 61 2.28 21.82 -2.55
N LYS A 62 2.11 21.01 -1.50
CA LYS A 62 1.81 21.44 -0.12
C LYS A 62 2.77 20.74 0.86
N SER A 63 3.44 21.50 1.73
CA SER A 63 4.50 21.00 2.64
C SER A 63 3.99 20.17 3.84
N GLU A 64 2.68 20.04 4.03
CA GLU A 64 2.10 19.34 5.19
C GLU A 64 1.29 18.11 4.78
N PHE A 65 1.96 17.09 4.25
CA PHE A 65 1.34 15.78 4.09
C PHE A 65 1.73 14.87 5.25
N LYS A 66 0.75 14.52 6.09
CA LYS A 66 0.92 13.49 7.12
C LYS A 66 0.94 12.14 6.42
N SER A 67 2.10 11.50 6.33
CA SER A 67 2.30 10.17 5.74
C SER A 67 1.25 9.12 6.14
N GLY A 68 0.65 9.27 7.33
CA GLY A 68 -0.45 8.43 7.80
C GLY A 68 -1.72 8.44 6.95
N SER A 69 -2.08 9.56 6.30
CA SER A 69 -3.31 9.61 5.47
C SER A 69 -3.18 8.76 4.21
N THR A 70 -1.99 8.71 3.62
CA THR A 70 -1.68 7.87 2.45
C THR A 70 -1.79 6.38 2.77
N ILE A 71 -1.33 5.97 3.96
CA ILE A 71 -1.45 4.58 4.45
C ILE A 71 -2.93 4.19 4.55
N ILE A 72 -3.73 5.05 5.20
CA ILE A 72 -5.16 4.80 5.40
C ILE A 72 -5.90 4.71 4.06
N LEU A 73 -5.67 5.66 3.15
CA LEU A 73 -6.33 5.64 1.84
C LEU A 73 -5.94 4.40 1.02
N SER A 74 -4.66 4.02 1.05
CA SER A 74 -4.17 2.77 0.45
C SER A 74 -4.89 1.55 1.02
N ALA A 75 -5.04 1.48 2.35
CA ALA A 75 -5.72 0.36 3.01
C ALA A 75 -7.21 0.29 2.63
N LEU A 76 -7.89 1.43 2.48
CA LEU A 76 -9.30 1.48 2.06
C LEU A 76 -9.51 0.92 0.65
N ILE A 77 -8.63 1.25 -0.30
CA ILE A 77 -8.69 0.73 -1.68
C ILE A 77 -8.58 -0.80 -1.66
N TRP A 78 -7.56 -1.34 -0.98
CA TRP A 78 -7.36 -2.78 -0.89
C TRP A 78 -8.45 -3.49 -0.09
N GLY A 79 -9.01 -2.84 0.93
CA GLY A 79 -10.21 -3.29 1.63
C GLY A 79 -11.39 -3.46 0.68
N GLY A 80 -11.64 -2.47 -0.18
CA GLY A 80 -12.68 -2.54 -1.22
C GLY A 80 -12.45 -3.67 -2.22
N VAL A 81 -11.22 -3.85 -2.69
CA VAL A 81 -10.83 -4.96 -3.58
C VAL A 81 -11.14 -6.30 -2.92
N MET A 82 -10.74 -6.51 -1.66
CA MET A 82 -11.01 -7.74 -0.92
C MET A 82 -12.50 -8.02 -0.75
N ILE A 83 -13.29 -6.99 -0.43
CA ILE A 83 -14.75 -7.12 -0.27
C ILE A 83 -15.38 -7.52 -1.61
N TRP A 84 -15.01 -6.87 -2.71
CA TRP A 84 -15.57 -7.16 -4.02
C TRP A 84 -15.18 -8.56 -4.51
N THR A 85 -13.91 -8.95 -4.39
CA THR A 85 -13.46 -10.31 -4.73
C THR A 85 -14.19 -11.36 -3.89
N SER A 86 -14.40 -11.10 -2.59
CA SER A 86 -15.17 -11.99 -1.71
C SER A 86 -16.64 -12.10 -2.10
N ALA A 87 -17.24 -11.02 -2.58
CA ALA A 87 -18.62 -11.02 -3.07
C ALA A 87 -18.77 -11.85 -4.34
N VAL A 88 -17.83 -11.72 -5.29
CA VAL A 88 -17.81 -12.52 -6.54
C VAL A 88 -17.60 -14.01 -6.26
N LEU A 89 -16.76 -14.34 -5.30
CA LEU A 89 -16.43 -15.73 -4.97
C LEU A 89 -17.34 -16.33 -3.89
N LYS A 90 -18.39 -15.63 -3.45
CA LYS A 90 -19.27 -16.09 -2.38
C LYS A 90 -19.97 -17.40 -2.79
N GLY A 91 -19.80 -18.44 -1.98
CA GLY A 91 -20.39 -19.76 -2.25
C GLY A 91 -19.59 -20.62 -3.23
N THR A 92 -18.43 -20.15 -3.70
CA THR A 92 -17.54 -20.91 -4.57
C THR A 92 -16.46 -21.64 -3.75
N PRO A 93 -15.93 -22.78 -4.25
CA PRO A 93 -14.81 -23.47 -3.58
C PRO A 93 -13.52 -22.65 -3.58
N PHE A 94 -13.38 -21.71 -4.51
CA PHE A 94 -12.18 -20.88 -4.67
C PHE A 94 -12.05 -19.75 -3.65
N LYS A 95 -13.09 -19.48 -2.86
CA LYS A 95 -13.14 -18.36 -1.92
C LYS A 95 -11.98 -18.36 -0.94
N ASP A 96 -11.72 -19.50 -0.29
CA ASP A 96 -10.71 -19.58 0.76
C ASP A 96 -9.29 -19.55 0.19
N GLU A 97 -9.06 -20.18 -0.96
CA GLU A 97 -7.77 -20.12 -1.66
C GLU A 97 -7.43 -18.69 -2.08
N ILE A 98 -8.37 -17.97 -2.71
CA ILE A 98 -8.16 -16.58 -3.14
C ILE A 98 -8.00 -15.66 -1.93
N ARG A 99 -8.79 -15.86 -0.88
CA ARG A 99 -8.62 -15.13 0.38
C ARG A 99 -7.23 -15.34 0.96
N ASN A 100 -6.70 -16.56 0.94
CA ASN A 100 -5.36 -16.85 1.44
C ASN A 100 -4.28 -16.15 0.61
N VAL A 101 -4.39 -16.17 -0.73
CA VAL A 101 -3.47 -15.45 -1.63
C VAL A 101 -3.46 -13.95 -1.33
N ILE A 102 -4.64 -13.32 -1.26
CA ILE A 102 -4.74 -11.88 -1.03
C ILE A 102 -4.29 -11.51 0.40
N SER A 103 -4.65 -12.32 1.39
CA SER A 103 -4.24 -12.10 2.79
C SER A 103 -2.73 -12.20 2.95
N ALA A 104 -2.09 -13.22 2.37
CA ALA A 104 -0.64 -13.38 2.42
C ALA A 104 0.09 -12.18 1.80
N ALA A 105 -0.35 -11.74 0.62
CA ALA A 105 0.22 -10.58 -0.04
C ALA A 105 0.00 -9.29 0.75
N THR A 106 -1.19 -9.11 1.35
CA THR A 106 -1.49 -7.95 2.20
C THR A 106 -0.58 -7.91 3.42
N SER A 107 -0.36 -9.06 4.08
CA SER A 107 0.57 -9.16 5.22
C SER A 107 2.01 -8.84 4.80
N VAL A 108 2.49 -9.39 3.68
CA VAL A 108 3.83 -9.08 3.15
C VAL A 108 3.95 -7.60 2.80
N HIS A 109 2.95 -7.01 2.15
CA HIS A 109 2.94 -5.59 1.80
C HIS A 109 3.02 -4.70 3.05
N LEU A 110 2.19 -4.99 4.05
CA LEU A 110 2.18 -4.25 5.30
C LEU A 110 3.53 -4.32 6.04
N LEU A 111 4.09 -5.54 6.16
CA LEU A 111 5.33 -5.77 6.92
C LEU A 111 6.58 -5.25 6.23
N PHE A 112 6.70 -5.43 4.92
CA PHE A 112 7.93 -5.11 4.19
C PHE A 112 7.94 -3.73 3.54
N ILE A 113 6.77 -3.11 3.37
CA ILE A 113 6.67 -1.77 2.78
C ILE A 113 6.20 -0.76 3.82
N TRP A 114 5.02 -0.95 4.39
CA TRP A 114 4.44 0.07 5.25
C TRP A 114 5.11 0.16 6.63
N ALA A 115 5.50 -0.95 7.25
CA ALA A 115 6.14 -0.91 8.55
C ALA A 115 7.49 -0.16 8.54
N PRO A 116 8.43 -0.39 7.60
CA PRO A 116 9.65 0.42 7.49
C PRO A 116 9.36 1.90 7.24
N ILE A 117 8.40 2.22 6.37
CA ILE A 117 7.98 3.61 6.11
C ILE A 117 7.44 4.27 7.38
N GLY A 118 6.61 3.55 8.14
CA GLY A 118 6.05 4.01 9.41
C GLY A 118 7.15 4.29 10.45
N ILE A 119 8.12 3.38 10.59
CA ILE A 119 9.26 3.55 11.50
C ILE A 119 10.11 4.76 11.09
N LEU A 120 10.40 4.93 9.80
CA LEU A 120 11.16 6.08 9.28
C LEU A 120 10.43 7.41 9.54
N ALA A 121 9.12 7.45 9.32
CA ALA A 121 8.32 8.63 9.60
C ALA A 121 8.29 8.98 11.09
N ALA A 122 8.14 7.98 11.97
CA ALA A 122 8.18 8.18 13.41
C ALA A 122 9.55 8.70 13.90
N LYS A 123 10.65 8.14 13.37
CA LYS A 123 12.01 8.61 13.68
C LYS A 123 12.26 10.05 13.23
N SER A 124 11.85 10.41 12.02
CA SER A 124 11.99 11.79 11.51
C SER A 124 11.20 12.79 12.37
N LYS A 125 9.97 12.45 12.76
CA LYS A 125 9.18 13.29 13.67
C LYS A 125 9.85 13.46 15.03
N ALA A 126 10.43 12.39 15.58
CA ALA A 126 11.13 12.42 16.87
C ALA A 126 12.42 13.27 16.82
N GLN A 127 13.13 13.29 15.69
CA GLN A 127 14.31 14.15 15.51
C GLN A 127 13.93 15.63 15.42
N ASN A 128 12.91 15.99 14.63
CA ASN A 128 12.44 17.37 14.52
C ASN A 128 11.97 17.92 15.89
N LEU A 129 11.26 17.11 16.68
CA LEU A 129 10.84 17.48 18.03
C LEU A 129 12.00 17.64 19.03
N LYS A 130 13.11 16.93 18.83
CA LYS A 130 14.32 17.12 19.64
C LYS A 130 15.04 18.40 19.26
N GLU A 131 15.21 18.69 17.98
CA GLU A 131 15.81 19.94 17.49
C GLU A 131 15.04 21.17 17.97
N GLU A 132 13.71 21.15 17.90
CA GLU A 132 12.84 22.24 18.40
C GLU A 132 12.99 22.45 19.93
N LYS A 133 13.22 21.39 20.71
CA LYS A 133 13.46 21.49 22.16
C LYS A 133 14.89 21.85 22.56
N THR A 134 15.88 21.66 21.69
CA THR A 134 17.27 22.10 21.91
C THR A 134 17.52 23.55 21.49
N ILE A 135 16.51 24.25 20.97
CA ILE A 135 16.51 25.71 20.84
C ILE A 135 15.66 26.34 21.97
N PRO A 136 16.07 26.31 23.26
CA PRO A 136 15.56 27.26 24.24
C PRO A 136 16.58 28.37 24.52
N GLU A 137 16.14 29.61 24.39
CA GLU A 137 16.54 30.79 25.19
C GLU A 137 17.96 31.39 25.09
N GLU A 138 18.86 31.04 24.17
CA GLU A 138 20.11 31.81 24.00
C GLU A 138 19.96 33.11 23.15
N LYS A 139 18.79 33.75 23.20
CA LYS A 139 18.53 35.01 22.49
C LYS A 139 17.94 36.14 23.34
N GLU A 140 17.91 35.98 24.66
CA GLU A 140 17.67 37.09 25.58
C GLU A 140 18.70 37.05 26.71
N ALA A 141 19.91 37.54 26.41
CA ALA A 141 20.89 38.00 27.38
C ALA A 141 21.61 39.24 26.83
#